data_AF-A0A552LDF0-F1
#
_entry.id   AF-A0A552LDF0-F1
#
_cell.length_a   1.000
_cell.length_b   1.000
_cell.length_c   1.000
_cell.angle_alpha   90.00
_cell.angle_beta   90.00
_cell.angle_gamma   90.00
#
_symmetry.space_group_name_H-M   'P 1'
#
loop_
_entity.id
_entity.type
_entity.pdbx_description
1 polymer ?
#
loop_
_entity_poly.entity_id
_entity_poly.type
_entity_poly.pdbx_seq_one_letter_code
_entity_poly.pdbx_strand_id
1 'polypeptide(L)'
;MDAKAFPAFGYTIIRHQISKNEVLNDELYVNGLIQITEPFDTVWFYTKGLVHQINLDTKAVSVRTPGYCNAVIKEEAGIWRADFVEDSTVFCVPQPKPANPLSLLIDKLQVFLLPAGKSTLLPQGTKLSLCQGQLNIEGTTIRELRQIEFKSGSRSVIAIEDCFGLIFP
;
A
#
# COMPACT_ATOMS: atom_id res chain seq x y z
N MET A 1 16.18 -4.92 6.04
CA MET A 1 15.01 -4.71 5.18
C MET A 1 15.04 -5.75 4.09
N ASP A 2 13.99 -6.54 3.95
CA ASP A 2 13.78 -7.40 2.79
C ASP A 2 12.78 -6.73 1.86
N ALA A 3 13.18 -6.55 0.58
CA ALA A 3 12.38 -5.86 -0.42
C ALA A 3 12.14 -6.80 -1.62
N LYS A 4 10.88 -7.00 -1.99
CA LYS A 4 10.50 -7.85 -3.11
C LYS A 4 9.51 -7.14 -4.03
N ALA A 5 9.84 -7.07 -5.32
CA ALA A 5 9.01 -6.47 -6.34
C ALA A 5 8.06 -7.48 -7.00
N PHE A 6 6.86 -7.02 -7.34
CA PHE A 6 5.82 -7.78 -8.00
C PHE A 6 5.14 -6.92 -9.06
N PRO A 7 4.83 -7.45 -10.25
CA PRO A 7 3.99 -6.73 -11.20
C PRO A 7 2.53 -6.67 -10.69
N ALA A 8 1.83 -5.57 -10.99
CA ALA A 8 0.39 -5.42 -10.77
C ALA A 8 -0.24 -4.52 -11.83
N PHE A 9 -0.97 -5.11 -12.79
CA PHE A 9 -1.72 -4.36 -13.81
C PHE A 9 -0.91 -3.29 -14.58
N GLY A 10 0.35 -3.59 -14.88
CA GLY A 10 1.28 -2.67 -15.56
C GLY A 10 2.10 -1.76 -14.63
N TYR A 11 1.82 -1.79 -13.32
CA TYR A 11 2.62 -1.17 -12.27
C TYR A 11 3.59 -2.18 -11.65
N THR A 12 4.56 -1.64 -10.90
CA THR A 12 5.38 -2.41 -9.97
C THR A 12 4.89 -2.11 -8.55
N ILE A 13 4.71 -3.14 -7.73
CA ILE A 13 4.50 -3.01 -6.29
C ILE A 13 5.73 -3.63 -5.60
N ILE A 14 6.31 -2.94 -4.63
CA ILE A 14 7.43 -3.44 -3.84
C ILE A 14 6.95 -3.66 -2.42
N ARG A 15 7.10 -4.88 -1.90
CA ARG A 15 6.86 -5.20 -0.49
C ARG A 15 8.15 -5.01 0.29
N HIS A 16 8.09 -4.22 1.34
CA HIS A 16 9.13 -4.04 2.34
C HIS A 16 8.72 -4.72 3.64
N GLN A 17 9.61 -5.57 4.16
CA GLN A 17 9.54 -6.07 5.54
C GLN A 17 10.62 -5.34 6.35
N ILE A 18 10.16 -4.60 7.35
CA ILE A 18 10.98 -3.65 8.11
C ILE A 18 10.86 -4.02 9.58
N SER A 19 12.01 -4.22 10.23
CA SER A 19 12.03 -4.63 11.63
C SER A 19 11.76 -3.45 12.55
N LYS A 20 11.27 -3.72 13.76
CA LYS A 20 11.22 -2.71 14.82
C LYS A 20 12.57 -2.01 15.00
N ASN A 21 12.54 -0.69 15.17
CA ASN A 21 13.69 0.21 15.31
C ASN A 21 14.65 0.22 14.12
N GLU A 22 14.29 -0.40 12.99
CA GLU A 22 15.10 -0.36 11.79
C GLU A 22 15.08 1.04 11.18
N VAL A 23 16.27 1.53 10.80
CA VAL A 23 16.43 2.83 10.13
C VAL A 23 16.49 2.60 8.63
N LEU A 24 15.46 3.08 7.92
CA LEU A 24 15.38 2.94 6.47
C LEU A 24 16.50 3.72 5.77
N ASN A 25 17.13 3.07 4.80
CA ASN A 25 18.12 3.67 3.90
C ASN A 25 17.88 3.11 2.50
N ASP A 26 17.36 3.94 1.61
CA ASP A 26 17.10 3.63 0.20
C ASP A 26 17.17 4.90 -0.66
N GLU A 27 16.67 4.86 -1.89
CA GLU A 27 16.68 6.00 -2.81
C GLU A 27 15.83 7.19 -2.33
N LEU A 28 14.84 6.95 -1.46
CA LEU A 28 13.93 7.96 -0.91
C LEU A 28 14.25 8.31 0.55
N TYR A 29 14.66 7.31 1.34
CA TYR A 29 15.02 7.47 2.74
C TYR A 29 16.54 7.55 2.92
N VAL A 30 17.02 8.64 3.50
CA VAL A 30 18.43 8.80 3.92
C VAL A 30 18.48 8.89 5.44
N ASN A 31 19.10 7.92 6.10
CA ASN A 31 19.15 7.78 7.57
C ASN A 31 17.76 7.82 8.23
N GLY A 32 16.77 7.17 7.64
CA GLY A 32 15.39 7.12 8.12
C GLY A 32 14.59 8.40 7.87
N LEU A 33 15.16 9.36 7.14
CA LEU A 33 14.54 10.62 6.78
C LEU A 33 14.08 10.60 5.33
N ILE A 34 12.86 11.02 5.07
CA ILE A 34 12.33 11.25 3.72
C ILE A 34 11.95 12.72 3.59
N GLN A 35 12.33 13.33 2.46
CA GLN A 35 11.81 14.63 2.08
C GLN A 35 10.47 14.42 1.40
N ILE A 36 9.40 14.93 2.02
CA ILE A 36 8.08 14.98 1.41
C ILE A 36 7.94 16.32 0.68
N THR A 37 7.76 16.24 -0.64
CA THR A 37 7.39 17.36 -1.52
C THR A 37 6.03 17.07 -2.16
N GLU A 38 5.19 18.08 -2.36
CA GLU A 38 3.99 17.91 -3.17
C GLU A 38 4.33 18.07 -4.67
N PRO A 39 3.81 17.21 -5.56
CA PRO A 39 3.02 15.98 -5.31
C PRO A 39 3.89 14.74 -5.03
N PHE A 40 3.33 13.75 -4.31
CA PHE A 40 4.02 12.50 -3.99
C PHE A 40 4.28 11.62 -5.22
N ASP A 41 5.53 11.22 -5.43
CA ASP A 41 5.94 10.31 -6.52
C ASP A 41 5.81 8.82 -6.14
N THR A 42 5.30 8.49 -4.95
CA THR A 42 5.20 7.08 -4.50
C THR A 42 4.04 6.89 -3.54
N VAL A 43 3.23 5.88 -3.81
CA VAL A 43 2.17 5.44 -2.91
C VAL A 43 2.74 4.43 -1.92
N TRP A 44 2.51 4.66 -0.63
CA TRP A 44 2.89 3.81 0.49
C TRP A 44 1.64 3.29 1.18
N PHE A 45 1.53 1.98 1.29
CA PHE A 45 0.40 1.27 1.89
C PHE A 45 0.85 0.32 2.99
N TYR A 46 0.39 0.54 4.22
CA TYR A 46 0.82 -0.18 5.40
C TYR A 46 -0.17 -1.29 5.72
N THR A 47 0.31 -2.53 5.86
CA THR A 47 -0.56 -3.71 6.07
C THR A 47 -0.25 -4.45 7.37
N LYS A 48 0.84 -4.09 8.05
CA LYS A 48 1.20 -4.60 9.37
C LYS A 48 2.07 -3.58 10.11
N GLY A 49 1.99 -3.59 11.44
CA GLY A 49 2.88 -2.86 12.33
C GLY A 49 2.39 -1.46 12.65
N LEU A 50 3.23 -0.73 13.38
CA LEU A 50 2.98 0.63 13.85
C LEU A 50 4.21 1.48 13.53
N VAL A 51 3.99 2.56 12.79
CA VAL A 51 5.04 3.51 12.43
C VAL A 51 4.61 4.91 12.82
N HIS A 52 5.49 5.64 13.51
CA HIS A 52 5.31 7.07 13.72
C HIS A 52 6.14 7.81 12.68
N GLN A 53 5.47 8.51 11.78
CA GLN A 53 6.13 9.49 10.93
C GLN A 53 6.09 10.85 11.61
N ILE A 54 7.27 11.44 11.82
CA ILE A 54 7.41 12.69 12.56
C ILE A 54 8.02 13.73 11.63
N ASN A 55 7.27 14.80 11.38
CA ASN A 55 7.78 15.96 10.67
C ASN A 55 8.78 16.68 11.60
N LEU A 56 10.03 16.77 11.18
CA LEU A 56 11.10 17.35 11.99
C LEU A 56 11.00 18.88 12.08
N ASP A 57 10.37 19.51 11.10
CA ASP A 57 10.18 20.96 11.00
C ASP A 57 9.01 21.40 11.90
N THR A 58 7.85 20.75 11.77
CA THR A 58 6.61 21.15 12.46
C THR A 58 6.32 20.38 13.75
N LYS A 59 7.03 19.27 14.00
CA LYS A 59 6.75 18.29 15.05
C LYS A 59 5.39 17.58 14.91
N ALA A 60 4.72 17.69 13.76
CA ALA A 60 3.55 16.91 13.45
C ALA A 60 3.87 15.41 13.49
N VAL A 61 2.93 14.61 14.00
CA VAL A 61 3.06 13.15 14.06
C VAL A 61 1.93 12.51 13.28
N SER A 62 2.29 11.72 12.28
CA SER A 62 1.41 10.87 11.49
C SER A 62 1.59 9.43 11.93
N VAL A 63 0.55 8.85 12.52
CA VAL A 63 0.55 7.46 12.99
C VAL A 63 0.06 6.55 11.89
N ARG A 64 0.92 5.63 11.44
CA ARG A 64 0.63 4.67 10.37
C ARG A 64 0.40 3.29 10.94
N THR A 65 -0.84 2.83 10.84
CA THR A 65 -1.32 1.50 11.25
C THR A 65 -1.73 0.68 10.03
N PRO A 66 -2.07 -0.61 10.16
CA PRO A 66 -2.60 -1.39 9.06
C PRO A 66 -3.82 -0.69 8.43
N GLY A 67 -3.81 -0.55 7.10
CA GLY A 67 -4.80 0.18 6.33
C GLY A 67 -4.42 1.61 5.95
N TYR A 68 -3.38 2.19 6.57
CA TYR A 68 -2.90 3.52 6.22
C TYR A 68 -2.36 3.55 4.77
N CYS A 69 -2.77 4.56 3.99
CA CYS A 69 -2.29 4.79 2.63
C CYS A 69 -2.16 6.29 2.31
N ASN A 70 -1.00 6.72 1.84
CA ASN A 70 -0.76 8.14 1.51
C ASN A 70 -1.39 8.58 0.16
N ALA A 71 -1.92 7.64 -0.65
CA ALA A 71 -2.76 8.00 -1.80
C ALA A 71 -4.07 8.67 -1.36
N VAL A 72 -4.52 8.39 -0.13
CA VAL A 72 -5.77 8.92 0.44
C VAL A 72 -5.50 10.01 1.47
N ILE A 73 -4.41 9.88 2.23
CA ILE A 73 -4.04 10.79 3.31
C ILE A 73 -2.83 11.61 2.86
N LYS A 74 -3.03 12.91 2.64
CA LYS A 74 -1.94 13.82 2.28
C LYS A 74 -1.16 14.23 3.53
N GLU A 75 0.16 14.07 3.49
CA GLU A 75 1.06 14.62 4.51
C GLU A 75 1.48 16.03 4.15
N GLU A 76 1.81 16.83 5.16
CA GLU A 76 2.43 18.14 4.97
C GLU A 76 3.83 18.01 4.36
N ALA A 77 4.22 18.97 3.53
CA ALA A 77 5.59 19.07 3.04
C ALA A 77 6.58 19.24 4.20
N GLY A 78 7.77 18.66 4.07
CA GLY A 78 8.82 18.76 5.08
C GLY A 78 9.73 17.54 5.14
N ILE A 79 10.65 17.54 6.10
CA ILE A 79 11.51 16.39 6.38
C ILE A 79 10.83 15.51 7.42
N TRP A 80 10.54 14.26 7.05
CA TRP A 80 9.87 13.30 7.90
C TRP A 80 10.80 12.18 8.32
N ARG A 81 10.85 11.89 9.61
CA ARG A 81 11.52 10.69 10.15
C ARG A 81 10.50 9.57 10.33
N ALA A 82 10.84 8.36 9.92
CA ALA A 82 10.02 7.17 10.17
C ALA A 82 10.56 6.37 11.36
N ASP A 83 9.78 6.30 12.44
CA ASP A 83 10.07 5.49 13.62
C ASP A 83 9.22 4.21 13.60
N PHE A 84 9.84 3.07 13.28
CA PHE A 84 9.19 1.75 13.24
C PHE A 84 9.07 1.17 14.65
N VAL A 85 7.90 1.33 15.28
CA VAL A 85 7.64 0.90 16.67
C VAL A 85 7.44 -0.62 16.77
N GLU A 86 7.00 -1.23 15.68
CA GLU A 86 6.76 -2.67 15.52
C GLU A 86 7.29 -3.17 14.18
N ASP A 87 7.52 -4.49 14.08
CA ASP A 87 7.78 -5.14 12.79
C ASP A 87 6.64 -4.86 11.82
N SER A 88 6.99 -4.25 10.69
CA SER A 88 6.05 -3.66 9.76
C SER A 88 6.15 -4.30 8.38
N THR A 89 4.99 -4.41 7.72
CA THR A 89 4.90 -4.75 6.30
C THR A 89 4.33 -3.55 5.58
N VAL A 90 5.08 -3.05 4.61
CA VAL A 90 4.71 -1.87 3.82
C VAL A 90 4.82 -2.21 2.34
N PHE A 91 3.84 -1.81 1.56
CA PHE A 91 3.84 -1.92 0.11
C PHE A 91 4.02 -0.55 -0.49
N CYS A 92 4.97 -0.38 -1.39
CA CYS A 92 5.13 0.83 -2.16
C CYS A 92 4.79 0.61 -3.63
N VAL A 93 4.13 1.58 -4.25
CA VAL A 93 3.90 1.66 -5.69
C VAL A 93 4.66 2.90 -6.18
N PRO A 94 5.89 2.74 -6.71
CA PRO A 94 6.62 3.85 -7.27
C PRO A 94 5.89 4.42 -8.49
N GLN A 95 5.98 5.73 -8.69
CA GLN A 95 5.42 6.36 -9.88
C GLN A 95 6.09 5.80 -11.14
N PRO A 96 5.30 5.34 -12.12
CA PRO A 96 5.83 4.98 -13.42
C PRO A 96 6.55 6.17 -14.07
N LYS A 97 7.57 5.90 -14.91
CA LYS A 97 8.26 6.94 -15.68
C LYS A 97 7.24 7.81 -16.46
N PRO A 98 7.48 9.13 -16.64
CA PRO A 98 6.53 10.03 -17.29
C PRO A 98 6.06 9.60 -18.70
N ALA A 99 6.90 8.86 -19.44
CA ALA A 99 6.54 8.31 -20.75
C ALA A 99 5.49 7.18 -20.69
N ASN A 100 5.25 6.59 -19.52
CA ASN A 100 4.22 5.58 -19.32
C ASN A 100 2.88 6.29 -18.99
N PRO A 101 1.79 6.04 -19.75
CA PRO A 101 0.48 6.64 -19.46
C PRO A 101 -0.04 6.38 -18.04
N LEU A 102 0.38 5.28 -17.41
CA LEU A 102 0.01 4.94 -16.03
C LEU A 102 0.54 5.93 -14.98
N SER A 103 1.57 6.73 -15.33
CA SER A 103 2.11 7.78 -14.46
C SER A 103 1.06 8.82 -14.06
N LEU A 104 0.05 9.04 -14.92
CA LEU A 104 -1.06 9.98 -14.71
C LEU A 104 -2.22 9.39 -13.88
N LEU A 105 -2.08 8.15 -13.43
CA LEU A 105 -3.17 7.39 -12.80
C LEU A 105 -2.80 6.87 -11.40
N ILE A 106 -1.58 7.14 -10.92
CA ILE A 106 -1.12 6.66 -9.61
C ILE A 106 -1.95 7.25 -8.46
N ASP A 107 -2.43 8.48 -8.62
CA ASP A 107 -3.33 9.18 -7.70
C ASP A 107 -4.76 8.60 -7.68
N LYS A 108 -5.09 7.74 -8.66
CA LYS A 108 -6.39 7.05 -8.74
C LYS A 108 -6.40 5.67 -8.09
N LEU A 109 -5.28 5.25 -7.49
CA LEU A 109 -5.23 4.01 -6.72
C LEU A 109 -6.19 4.10 -5.53
N GLN A 110 -7.01 3.07 -5.37
CA GLN A 110 -7.93 2.96 -4.24
C GLN A 110 -7.45 1.88 -3.28
N VAL A 111 -7.71 2.10 -1.99
CA VAL A 111 -7.40 1.12 -0.96
C VAL A 111 -8.57 0.13 -0.84
N PHE A 112 -8.25 -1.16 -0.88
CA PHE A 112 -9.18 -2.23 -0.53
C PHE A 112 -8.86 -2.72 0.89
N LEU A 113 -9.81 -2.52 1.80
CA LEU A 113 -9.75 -3.02 3.18
C LEU A 113 -11.00 -3.85 3.44
N LEU A 114 -10.82 -5.11 3.83
CA LEU A 114 -11.93 -5.98 4.20
C LEU A 114 -11.56 -6.76 5.47
N PRO A 115 -12.18 -6.43 6.62
CA PRO A 115 -11.93 -7.15 7.87
C PRO A 115 -12.35 -8.62 7.80
N ALA A 116 -11.68 -9.48 8.58
CA ALA A 116 -11.97 -10.91 8.64
C ALA A 116 -13.46 -11.19 8.90
N GLY A 117 -14.00 -12.18 8.18
CA GLY A 117 -15.41 -12.58 8.24
C GLY A 117 -16.38 -11.62 7.54
N LYS A 118 -15.93 -10.49 7.00
CA LYS A 118 -16.77 -9.57 6.23
C LYS A 118 -16.79 -9.93 4.75
N SER A 119 -17.88 -9.57 4.09
CA SER A 119 -18.06 -9.72 2.67
C SER A 119 -18.32 -8.38 1.99
N THR A 120 -17.89 -8.25 0.75
CA THR A 120 -18.25 -7.11 -0.10
C THR A 120 -18.46 -7.55 -1.54
N LEU A 121 -19.15 -6.73 -2.33
CA LEU A 121 -19.35 -6.95 -3.75
C LEU A 121 -18.31 -6.13 -4.52
N LEU A 122 -17.47 -6.81 -5.29
CA LEU A 122 -16.54 -6.14 -6.21
C LEU A 122 -17.17 -6.09 -7.61
N PRO A 123 -17.31 -4.90 -8.22
CA PRO A 123 -17.94 -4.75 -9.52
C PRO A 123 -17.07 -5.34 -10.64
N GLN A 124 -17.72 -5.65 -11.76
CA GLN A 124 -17.02 -5.97 -13.01
C GLN A 124 -16.02 -4.86 -13.36
N GLY A 125 -14.85 -5.26 -13.84
CA GLY A 125 -13.74 -4.37 -14.19
C GLY A 125 -12.78 -4.08 -13.03
N THR A 126 -13.09 -4.54 -11.81
CA THR A 126 -12.17 -4.36 -10.66
C THR A 126 -10.86 -5.10 -10.91
N LYS A 127 -9.75 -4.35 -10.81
CA LYS A 127 -8.37 -4.86 -10.86
C LYS A 127 -7.75 -4.76 -9.46
N LEU A 128 -7.90 -5.82 -8.68
CA LEU A 128 -7.42 -5.88 -7.30
C LEU A 128 -6.04 -6.55 -7.23
N SER A 129 -5.07 -5.89 -6.63
CA SER A 129 -3.86 -6.54 -6.12
C SER A 129 -4.02 -6.78 -4.62
N LEU A 130 -4.17 -8.04 -4.22
CA LEU A 130 -4.25 -8.43 -2.81
C LEU A 130 -2.84 -8.43 -2.22
N CYS A 131 -2.53 -7.47 -1.36
CA CYS A 131 -1.21 -7.29 -0.74
C CYS A 131 -1.01 -8.22 0.45
N GLN A 132 -2.02 -8.35 1.32
CA GLN A 132 -1.97 -9.18 2.52
C GLN A 132 -3.35 -9.79 2.84
N GLY A 133 -3.35 -10.98 3.44
CA GLY A 133 -4.55 -11.69 3.89
C GLY A 133 -5.05 -12.78 2.92
N GLN A 134 -6.26 -13.27 3.17
CA GLN A 134 -6.88 -14.35 2.41
C GLN A 134 -8.34 -14.02 2.07
N LEU A 135 -8.66 -14.07 0.77
CA LEU A 135 -10.01 -13.85 0.24
C LEU A 135 -10.61 -15.17 -0.25
N ASN A 136 -11.85 -15.42 0.08
CA ASN A 136 -12.68 -16.40 -0.61
C ASN A 136 -13.49 -15.71 -1.70
N ILE A 137 -13.41 -16.21 -2.92
CA ILE A 137 -14.16 -15.74 -4.08
C ILE A 137 -14.89 -16.95 -4.64
N GLU A 138 -16.21 -16.99 -4.45
CA GLU A 138 -17.09 -18.07 -4.95
C GLU A 138 -16.58 -19.48 -4.61
N GLY A 139 -16.09 -19.69 -3.38
CA GLY A 139 -15.56 -20.97 -2.92
C GLY A 139 -14.06 -21.18 -3.16
N THR A 140 -13.41 -20.34 -3.97
CA THR A 140 -11.96 -20.40 -4.19
C THR A 140 -11.22 -19.50 -3.21
N THR A 141 -10.23 -20.05 -2.50
CA THR A 141 -9.37 -19.27 -1.60
C THR A 141 -8.18 -18.70 -2.34
N ILE A 142 -8.08 -17.37 -2.37
CA ILE A 142 -6.94 -16.61 -2.88
C ILE A 142 -6.14 -16.08 -1.71
N ARG A 143 -4.84 -16.37 -1.71
CA ARG A 143 -3.88 -15.86 -0.72
C ARG A 143 -3.22 -14.59 -1.26
N GLU A 144 -2.64 -13.81 -0.35
CA GLU A 144 -1.88 -12.60 -0.63
C GLU A 144 -0.86 -12.69 -1.79
N LEU A 145 -0.42 -11.51 -2.25
CA LEU A 145 0.47 -11.31 -3.39
C LEU A 145 -0.12 -11.84 -4.70
N ARG A 146 -1.42 -11.60 -4.91
CA ARG A 146 -2.17 -12.04 -6.08
C ARG A 146 -2.90 -10.90 -6.76
N GLN A 147 -2.88 -10.91 -8.08
CA GLN A 147 -3.68 -10.05 -8.94
C GLN A 147 -4.98 -10.75 -9.29
N ILE A 148 -6.10 -10.05 -9.14
CA ILE A 148 -7.45 -10.53 -9.42
C ILE A 148 -8.13 -9.50 -10.32
N GLU A 149 -8.58 -9.94 -11.50
CA GLU A 149 -9.36 -9.10 -12.42
C GLU A 149 -10.75 -9.69 -12.60
N PHE A 150 -11.78 -8.92 -12.29
CA PHE A 150 -13.17 -9.34 -12.47
C PHE A 150 -13.66 -8.99 -13.89
N LYS A 151 -13.40 -9.88 -14.85
CA LYS A 151 -13.72 -9.64 -16.28
C LYS A 151 -15.22 -9.61 -16.60
N SER A 152 -16.05 -10.33 -15.83
CA SER A 152 -17.49 -10.40 -16.05
C SER A 152 -18.28 -10.55 -14.75
N GLY A 153 -19.34 -9.75 -14.64
CA GLY A 153 -20.22 -9.73 -13.48
C GLY A 153 -19.57 -9.14 -12.22
N SER A 154 -20.40 -8.74 -11.28
CA SER A 154 -19.94 -8.40 -9.94
C SER A 154 -19.79 -9.68 -9.12
N ARG A 155 -18.78 -9.77 -8.26
CA ARG A 155 -18.50 -10.97 -7.45
C ARG A 155 -18.51 -10.63 -5.97
N SER A 156 -19.17 -11.47 -5.19
CA SER A 156 -19.08 -11.41 -3.73
C SER A 156 -17.73 -12.01 -3.30
N VAL A 157 -17.00 -11.28 -2.49
CA VAL A 157 -15.75 -11.73 -1.88
C VAL A 157 -15.89 -11.71 -0.37
N ILE A 158 -15.30 -12.69 0.31
CA ILE A 158 -15.34 -12.84 1.76
C ILE A 158 -13.91 -12.87 2.28
N ALA A 159 -13.58 -12.02 3.24
CA ALA A 159 -12.30 -12.05 3.93
C ALA A 159 -12.26 -13.22 4.92
N ILE A 160 -11.29 -14.13 4.75
CA ILE A 160 -10.98 -15.19 5.72
C ILE A 160 -10.11 -14.60 6.85
N GLU A 161 -9.19 -13.72 6.49
CA GLU A 161 -8.34 -12.91 7.36
C GLU A 161 -8.50 -11.45 6.97
N ASP A 162 -8.04 -10.50 7.80
CA ASP A 162 -8.00 -9.09 7.42
C ASP A 162 -7.25 -8.94 6.09
N CYS A 163 -7.96 -8.40 5.10
CA CYS A 163 -7.47 -8.27 3.74
C CYS A 163 -7.13 -6.82 3.43
N PHE A 164 -5.92 -6.65 2.89
CA PHE A 164 -5.36 -5.37 2.51
C PHE A 164 -4.94 -5.47 1.04
N GLY A 165 -5.43 -4.57 0.20
CA GLY A 165 -5.08 -4.55 -1.21
C GLY A 165 -5.21 -3.16 -1.83
N LEU A 166 -4.80 -3.09 -3.09
CA LEU A 166 -4.91 -1.89 -3.92
C LEU A 166 -5.76 -2.21 -5.16
N ILE A 167 -6.72 -1.34 -5.45
CA ILE A 167 -7.52 -1.40 -6.68
C ILE A 167 -6.93 -0.41 -7.68
N PHE A 168 -6.63 -0.93 -8.86
CA PHE A 168 -6.00 -0.20 -9.96
C PHE A 168 -7.05 0.27 -10.97
N PRO A 169 -6.86 1.46 -11.58
CA PRO A 169 -7.75 2.00 -12.61
C PRO A 169 -7.70 1.21 -13.94
#